data_AF-A0A7I9Y1M9-F1
#
_entry.id   AF-A0A7I9Y1M9-F1
#
_cell.length_a   1.000
_cell.length_b   1.000
_cell.length_c   1.000
_cell.angle_alpha   90.00
_cell.angle_beta   90.00
_cell.angle_gamma   90.00
#
_symmetry.space_group_name_H-M   'P 1'
#
loop_
_entity.id
_entity.type
_entity.pdbx_description
1 polymer ?
#
loop_
_entity_poly.entity_id
_entity_poly.type
_entity_poly.pdbx_seq_one_letter_code
_entity_poly.pdbx_strand_id
1 'polypeptide(L)'
;MSSRVLPFLASLALVVAGCAAGPGPSGTATTAHRPPARPPAAPRPSEHAPPGVTPTTPGRPGRRNIYAAAGVGTFAPGVGEDRPLVYVPHNRSGDVWEIDPATYQVVGKYPVGCEVQHVVPAHDMRTLYATDGIGFSAHRRA
;
A
#
# COMPACT_ATOMS: atom_id res chain seq x y z
N MET A 1 -0.23 -17.92 -69.68
CA MET A 1 0.21 -17.74 -68.27
C MET A 1 -1.01 -17.92 -67.40
N SER A 2 -0.97 -18.91 -66.50
CA SER A 2 -2.10 -19.44 -65.74
C SER A 2 -2.70 -18.48 -64.72
N SER A 3 -4.02 -18.59 -64.57
CA SER A 3 -4.95 -17.90 -63.68
C SER A 3 -4.88 -18.35 -62.20
N ARG A 4 -5.05 -17.41 -61.24
CA ARG A 4 -5.75 -17.50 -59.92
C ARG A 4 -6.06 -16.04 -59.46
N VAL A 5 -7.29 -15.50 -59.29
CA VAL A 5 -8.44 -15.81 -58.38
C VAL A 5 -8.02 -15.75 -56.89
N LEU A 6 -8.59 -15.03 -55.92
CA LEU A 6 -9.57 -13.93 -55.71
C LEU A 6 -9.27 -13.37 -54.25
N PRO A 7 -9.84 -12.24 -53.79
CA PRO A 7 -9.39 -11.42 -52.66
C PRO A 7 -9.83 -11.93 -51.27
N PHE A 8 -9.03 -11.61 -50.24
CA PHE A 8 -9.38 -11.83 -48.83
C PHE A 8 -10.38 -10.76 -48.34
N LEU A 9 -11.53 -11.23 -47.88
CA LEU A 9 -12.65 -10.49 -47.31
C LEU A 9 -12.27 -9.79 -46.00
N ALA A 10 -12.42 -8.46 -45.96
CA ALA A 10 -12.52 -7.68 -44.73
C ALA A 10 -13.98 -7.68 -44.27
N SER A 11 -14.26 -8.23 -43.08
CA SER A 11 -15.58 -8.15 -42.46
C SER A 11 -15.48 -7.31 -41.19
N LEU A 12 -15.96 -6.08 -41.30
CA LEU A 12 -16.24 -5.14 -40.23
C LEU A 12 -17.73 -4.79 -40.33
N ALA A 13 -18.54 -5.11 -39.30
CA ALA A 13 -19.69 -4.31 -38.91
C ALA A 13 -20.36 -4.83 -37.63
N LEU A 14 -20.11 -4.08 -36.57
CA LEU A 14 -20.97 -3.71 -35.44
C LEU A 14 -22.48 -4.04 -35.59
N VAL A 15 -23.07 -4.71 -34.60
CA VAL A 15 -24.52 -4.72 -34.36
C VAL A 15 -24.79 -4.18 -32.95
N VAL A 16 -25.50 -3.05 -32.90
CA VAL A 16 -26.09 -2.44 -31.72
C VAL A 16 -27.56 -2.86 -31.67
N ALA A 17 -28.05 -3.38 -30.55
CA ALA A 17 -29.44 -3.23 -30.08
C ALA A 17 -29.68 -4.04 -28.79
N GLY A 18 -30.40 -3.46 -27.82
CA GLY A 18 -31.13 -4.26 -26.84
C GLY A 18 -31.24 -3.68 -25.43
N CYS A 19 -31.98 -2.59 -25.26
CA CYS A 19 -32.61 -2.29 -23.98
C CYS A 19 -33.64 -3.39 -23.67
N ALA A 20 -33.58 -4.01 -22.48
CA ALA A 20 -34.67 -4.81 -21.95
C ALA A 20 -34.86 -4.48 -20.47
N ALA A 21 -35.89 -3.67 -20.19
CA ALA A 21 -36.46 -3.50 -18.88
C ALA A 21 -37.34 -4.72 -18.56
N GLY A 22 -37.14 -5.34 -17.40
CA GLY A 22 -37.99 -6.38 -16.84
C GLY A 22 -38.51 -5.97 -15.44
N PRO A 23 -39.74 -6.33 -15.05
CA PRO A 23 -40.47 -5.69 -13.94
C PRO A 23 -40.34 -6.42 -12.60
N GLY A 24 -40.28 -5.64 -11.50
CA GLY A 24 -40.78 -5.94 -10.14
C GLY A 24 -40.13 -7.09 -9.33
N PRO A 25 -39.95 -6.94 -8.01
CA PRO A 25 -41.08 -6.67 -7.12
C PRO A 25 -40.89 -5.47 -6.19
N SER A 26 -42.01 -4.76 -5.98
CA SER A 26 -42.17 -3.71 -4.98
C SER A 26 -42.01 -4.27 -3.57
N GLY A 27 -40.81 -4.14 -3.02
CA GLY A 27 -40.58 -4.25 -1.58
C GLY A 27 -40.97 -2.92 -0.93
N THR A 28 -42.06 -2.92 -0.17
CA THR A 28 -42.45 -1.83 0.73
C THR A 28 -41.38 -1.66 1.81
N ALA A 29 -40.43 -0.77 1.57
CA ALA A 29 -39.50 -0.33 2.61
C ALA A 29 -40.25 0.61 3.57
N THR A 30 -40.77 0.04 4.65
CA THR A 30 -41.17 0.80 5.85
C THR A 30 -40.00 1.68 6.26
N THR A 31 -40.12 2.99 6.06
CA THR A 31 -39.14 3.96 6.56
C THR A 31 -39.35 4.09 8.07
N ALA A 32 -38.49 3.42 8.85
CA ALA A 32 -38.38 3.70 10.27
C ALA A 32 -37.83 5.13 10.45
N HIS A 33 -38.65 6.05 10.95
CA HIS A 33 -38.24 7.42 11.27
C HIS A 33 -37.23 7.41 12.42
N ARG A 34 -35.93 7.53 12.09
CA ARG A 34 -34.86 7.70 13.08
C ARG A 34 -34.88 9.16 13.57
N PRO A 35 -34.95 9.42 14.89
CA PRO A 35 -34.84 10.79 15.40
C PRO A 35 -33.45 11.38 15.05
N PRO A 36 -33.35 12.71 14.87
CA PRO A 36 -32.10 13.34 14.44
C PRO A 36 -30.98 13.07 15.46
N ALA A 37 -29.83 12.65 14.94
CA ALA A 37 -28.63 12.45 15.75
C ALA A 37 -28.13 13.78 16.31
N ARG A 38 -27.79 13.80 17.61
CA ARG A 38 -27.11 14.92 18.26
C ARG A 38 -25.78 15.20 17.54
N PRO A 39 -25.43 16.46 17.24
CA PRO A 39 -24.16 16.77 16.58
C PRO A 39 -22.98 16.31 17.45
N PRO A 40 -21.91 15.77 16.85
CA PRO A 40 -20.71 15.40 17.59
C PRO A 40 -20.10 16.64 18.23
N ALA A 41 -19.72 16.53 19.51
CA ALA A 41 -18.92 17.55 20.17
C ALA A 41 -17.60 17.74 19.40
N ALA A 42 -17.21 18.99 19.21
CA ALA A 42 -15.97 19.36 18.52
C ALA A 42 -14.75 18.64 19.15
N PRO A 43 -13.78 18.18 18.36
CA PRO A 43 -12.56 17.60 18.89
C PRO A 43 -11.82 18.66 19.69
N ARG A 44 -11.54 18.37 20.97
CA ARG A 44 -10.60 19.17 21.76
C ARG A 44 -9.22 19.06 21.10
N PRO A 45 -8.43 20.15 21.00
CA PRO A 45 -7.06 20.06 20.52
C PRO A 45 -6.30 19.04 21.38
N SER A 46 -5.82 17.97 20.75
CA SER A 46 -4.89 17.05 21.39
C SER A 46 -3.60 17.82 21.65
N GLU A 47 -3.33 18.13 22.91
CA GLU A 47 -2.04 18.67 23.32
C GLU A 47 -0.96 17.67 22.90
N HIS A 48 -0.01 18.12 22.10
CA HIS A 48 1.04 17.29 21.54
C HIS A 48 1.93 16.82 22.70
N ALA A 49 1.87 15.53 23.04
CA ALA A 49 2.74 14.97 24.06
C ALA A 49 4.21 15.14 23.64
N PRO A 50 5.12 15.45 24.58
CA PRO A 50 6.52 15.65 24.27
C PRO A 50 7.12 14.40 23.59
N PRO A 51 8.02 14.56 22.61
CA PRO A 51 8.69 13.45 21.96
C PRO A 51 9.60 12.76 22.98
N GLY A 52 9.17 11.61 23.50
CA GLY A 52 9.95 10.84 24.47
C GLY A 52 9.18 9.85 25.32
N VAL A 53 7.85 9.96 25.40
CA VAL A 53 7.03 8.94 26.08
C VAL A 53 6.66 7.84 25.10
N THR A 54 7.54 6.86 24.90
CA THR A 54 7.08 5.53 24.51
C THR A 54 6.13 5.06 25.60
N PRO A 55 4.87 4.71 25.29
CA PRO A 55 4.01 4.06 26.27
C PRO A 55 4.60 2.67 26.50
N THR A 56 5.53 2.54 27.43
CA THR A 56 5.82 1.25 28.06
C THR A 56 4.59 0.91 28.89
N THR A 57 3.55 0.43 28.22
CA THR A 57 2.42 -0.20 28.89
C THR A 57 3.03 -1.35 29.68
N PRO A 58 3.02 -1.33 31.02
CA PRO A 58 3.49 -2.46 31.79
C PRO A 58 2.64 -3.65 31.35
N GLY A 59 3.28 -4.66 30.75
CA GLY A 59 2.58 -5.85 30.29
C GLY A 59 1.78 -6.41 31.46
N ARG A 60 0.50 -6.74 31.22
CA ARG A 60 -0.34 -7.37 32.25
C ARG A 60 0.45 -8.55 32.87
N PRO A 61 0.66 -8.59 34.19
CA PRO A 61 1.42 -9.67 34.81
C PRO A 61 0.83 -11.02 34.40
N GLY A 62 1.70 -11.93 33.94
CA GLY A 62 1.32 -13.27 33.47
C GLY A 62 1.12 -13.44 31.95
N ARG A 63 1.21 -12.38 31.13
CA ARG A 63 1.19 -12.51 29.65
C ARG A 63 2.58 -12.40 29.06
N ARG A 64 3.00 -13.39 28.26
CA ARG A 64 4.23 -13.32 27.45
C ARG A 64 4.04 -12.32 26.31
N ASN A 65 4.93 -11.35 26.19
CA ASN A 65 4.97 -10.44 25.04
C ASN A 65 5.64 -11.15 23.85
N ILE A 66 4.86 -11.51 22.83
CA ILE A 66 5.40 -12.14 21.61
C ILE A 66 6.24 -11.18 20.76
N TYR A 67 6.14 -9.86 21.00
CA TYR A 67 6.93 -8.82 20.35
C TYR A 67 8.15 -8.37 21.17
N ALA A 68 8.51 -9.09 22.24
CA ALA A 68 9.63 -8.70 23.11
C ALA A 68 10.96 -8.53 22.35
N ALA A 69 11.16 -9.29 21.27
CA ALA A 69 12.35 -9.19 20.42
C ALA A 69 12.32 -8.04 19.40
N ALA A 70 11.21 -7.30 19.29
CA ALA A 70 11.06 -6.14 18.41
C ALA A 70 10.90 -4.83 19.21
N GLY A 71 11.27 -4.85 20.50
CA GLY A 71 11.20 -3.69 21.38
C GLY A 71 12.33 -2.69 21.14
N VAL A 72 12.31 -1.58 21.90
CA VAL A 72 13.40 -0.60 21.86
C VAL A 72 14.71 -1.26 22.30
N GLY A 73 15.79 -0.99 21.57
CA GLY A 73 17.12 -1.50 21.90
C GLY A 73 17.38 -2.95 21.49
N THR A 74 16.47 -3.59 20.74
CA THR A 74 16.69 -4.97 20.26
C THR A 74 17.40 -5.05 18.90
N PHE A 75 17.71 -3.92 18.27
CA PHE A 75 18.43 -3.89 16.99
C PHE A 75 19.81 -4.54 17.08
N ALA A 76 20.33 -4.99 15.94
CA ALA A 76 21.70 -5.48 15.85
C ALA A 76 22.71 -4.39 16.28
N PRO A 77 23.87 -4.77 16.86
CA PRO A 77 24.91 -3.81 17.21
C PRO A 77 25.33 -2.93 16.02
N GLY A 78 25.47 -1.62 16.24
CA GLY A 78 25.91 -0.66 15.24
C GLY A 78 24.79 0.01 14.43
N VAL A 79 23.54 -0.49 14.47
CA VAL A 79 22.41 0.12 13.74
C VAL A 79 22.16 1.57 14.14
N GLY A 80 22.43 1.95 15.40
CA GLY A 80 22.30 3.32 15.88
C GLY A 80 23.29 4.32 15.25
N GLU A 81 24.38 3.82 14.66
CA GLU A 81 25.42 4.63 14.00
C GLU A 81 25.21 4.71 12.48
N ASP A 82 24.32 3.89 11.93
CA ASP A 82 24.00 3.90 10.50
C ASP A 82 23.25 5.20 10.15
N ARG A 83 23.42 5.68 8.91
CA ARG A 83 22.79 6.91 8.43
C ARG A 83 21.26 6.74 8.39
N PRO A 84 20.46 7.62 9.02
CA PRO A 84 19.01 7.52 8.97
C PRO A 84 18.50 7.86 7.56
N LEU A 85 17.72 6.96 6.98
CA LEU A 85 17.19 7.09 5.62
C LEU A 85 15.71 6.70 5.61
N VAL A 86 14.94 7.35 4.73
CA VAL A 86 13.52 7.07 4.51
C VAL A 86 13.36 6.36 3.18
N TYR A 87 12.70 5.20 3.20
CA TYR A 87 12.48 4.37 2.01
C TYR A 87 11.01 4.42 1.61
N VAL A 88 10.71 4.95 0.43
CA VAL A 88 9.34 5.20 -0.04
C VAL A 88 9.04 4.33 -1.26
N PRO A 89 8.07 3.41 -1.19
CA PRO A 89 7.59 2.73 -2.38
C PRO A 89 6.85 3.71 -3.29
N HIS A 90 7.21 3.74 -4.58
CA HIS A 90 6.67 4.70 -5.54
C HIS A 90 6.09 4.00 -6.77
N ASN A 91 4.80 3.67 -6.72
CA ASN A 91 4.07 2.90 -7.75
C ASN A 91 4.18 3.46 -9.16
N ARG A 92 4.17 4.79 -9.34
CA ARG A 92 4.18 5.37 -10.68
C ARG A 92 5.49 5.11 -11.44
N SER A 93 6.61 5.04 -10.72
CA SER A 93 7.91 4.74 -11.34
C SER A 93 8.34 3.28 -11.16
N GLY A 94 7.73 2.56 -10.22
CA GLY A 94 8.08 1.18 -9.92
C GLY A 94 9.34 1.02 -9.09
N ASP A 95 9.75 2.09 -8.40
CA ASP A 95 10.96 2.14 -7.60
C ASP A 95 10.66 2.21 -6.10
N VAL A 96 11.66 1.88 -5.30
CA VAL A 96 11.81 2.40 -3.95
C VAL A 96 12.73 3.61 -3.99
N TRP A 97 12.26 4.75 -3.48
CA TRP A 97 13.07 5.96 -3.34
C TRP A 97 13.74 5.98 -1.97
N GLU A 98 15.03 6.28 -1.95
CA GLU A 98 15.77 6.58 -0.74
C GLU A 98 15.83 8.10 -0.57
N ILE A 99 15.36 8.58 0.56
CA ILE A 99 15.25 9.99 0.89
C ILE A 99 16.07 10.28 2.14
N ASP A 100 16.90 11.31 2.07
CA ASP A 100 17.58 11.87 3.24
C ASP A 100 16.59 12.76 4.02
N PRO A 101 16.25 12.40 5.28
CA PRO A 101 15.30 13.17 6.08
C PRO A 101 15.84 14.55 6.52
N ALA A 102 17.14 14.79 6.48
CA ALA A 102 17.72 16.08 6.85
C ALA A 102 17.57 17.13 5.73
N THR A 103 17.67 16.69 4.48
CA THR A 103 17.63 17.57 3.29
C THR A 103 16.35 17.46 2.48
N TYR A 104 15.52 16.45 2.77
CA TYR A 104 14.31 16.07 2.02
C TYR A 104 14.57 15.76 0.54
N GLN A 105 15.81 15.40 0.20
CA GLN A 105 16.20 15.07 -1.17
C GLN A 105 16.14 13.56 -1.41
N VAL A 106 15.77 13.19 -2.64
CA VAL A 106 15.91 11.81 -3.11
C VAL A 106 17.39 11.56 -3.40
N VAL A 107 18.00 10.69 -2.62
CA VAL A 107 19.43 10.32 -2.71
C VAL A 107 19.65 9.01 -3.46
N GLY A 108 18.58 8.22 -3.68
CA GLY A 108 18.63 6.97 -4.43
C GLY A 108 17.27 6.55 -4.97
N LYS A 109 17.28 5.75 -6.05
CA LYS A 109 16.09 5.09 -6.61
C LYS A 109 16.46 3.67 -7.02
N TYR A 110 15.67 2.71 -6.56
CA TYR A 110 15.93 1.29 -6.77
C TYR A 110 14.73 0.64 -7.46
N PRO A 111 14.89 0.10 -8.68
CA PRO A 111 13.78 -0.52 -9.40
C PRO A 111 13.36 -1.82 -8.73
N VAL A 112 12.04 -2.03 -8.60
CA VAL A 112 11.46 -3.22 -7.95
C VAL A 112 10.42 -3.90 -8.83
N GLY A 113 9.45 -3.16 -9.36
CA GLY A 113 8.29 -3.73 -10.05
C GLY A 113 7.18 -2.71 -10.27
N CYS A 114 6.01 -3.14 -10.74
CA CYS A 114 4.97 -2.20 -11.19
C CYS A 114 4.08 -1.67 -10.04
N GLU A 115 3.87 -2.46 -9.00
CA GLU A 115 3.03 -2.09 -7.85
C GLU A 115 3.76 -2.35 -6.54
N VAL A 116 4.70 -1.47 -6.21
CA VAL A 116 5.47 -1.54 -4.97
C VAL A 116 4.57 -1.16 -3.77
N GLN A 117 4.24 -2.14 -2.92
CA GLN A 117 3.33 -1.91 -1.78
C GLN A 117 4.05 -1.77 -0.45
N HIS A 118 4.92 -2.72 -0.11
CA HIS A 118 5.62 -2.75 1.17
C HIS A 118 7.14 -2.70 0.99
N VAL A 119 7.81 -2.05 1.94
CA VAL A 119 9.26 -2.10 2.15
C VAL A 119 9.48 -2.55 3.59
N VAL A 120 10.21 -3.65 3.77
CA VAL A 120 10.42 -4.28 5.08
C VAL A 120 11.92 -4.41 5.32
N PRO A 121 12.47 -3.79 6.38
CA PRO A 121 13.87 -3.97 6.72
C PRO A 121 14.12 -5.33 7.37
N ALA A 122 15.27 -5.91 7.08
CA ALA A 122 15.85 -6.97 7.89
C ALA A 122 16.17 -6.45 9.30
N HIS A 123 16.33 -7.36 10.26
CA HIS A 123 16.61 -7.02 11.65
C HIS A 123 17.92 -6.22 11.84
N ASP A 124 18.86 -6.35 10.90
CA ASP A 124 20.14 -5.64 10.89
C ASP A 124 20.07 -4.25 10.22
N MET A 125 18.90 -3.83 9.71
CA MET A 125 18.68 -2.58 9.00
C MET A 125 19.55 -2.34 7.75
N ARG A 126 20.29 -3.35 7.28
CA ARG A 126 21.20 -3.23 6.12
C ARG A 126 20.65 -3.85 4.85
N THR A 127 19.62 -4.69 4.99
CA THR A 127 18.89 -5.25 3.86
C THR A 127 17.44 -4.81 3.93
N LEU A 128 16.87 -4.43 2.78
CA LEU A 128 15.46 -4.13 2.62
C LEU A 128 14.83 -5.12 1.65
N TYR A 129 13.61 -5.55 1.95
CA TYR A 129 12.78 -6.36 1.07
C TYR A 129 11.61 -5.51 0.59
N ALA A 130 11.46 -5.37 -0.72
CA ALA A 130 10.34 -4.67 -1.32
C ALA A 130 9.43 -5.65 -2.07
N THR A 131 8.12 -5.48 -1.95
CA THR A 131 7.13 -6.38 -2.56
C THR A 131 6.39 -5.69 -3.70
N ASP A 132 6.26 -6.40 -4.83
CA ASP A 132 5.42 -6.02 -5.96
C ASP A 132 4.10 -6.82 -5.93
N GLY A 133 2.96 -6.11 -5.96
CA GLY A 133 1.62 -6.67 -5.88
C GLY A 133 1.11 -7.31 -7.18
N ILE A 134 1.66 -6.93 -8.34
CA ILE A 134 1.30 -7.47 -9.65
C ILE A 134 2.55 -8.12 -10.25
N GLY A 135 2.96 -9.24 -9.67
CA GLY A 135 4.29 -9.82 -9.87
C GLY A 135 4.69 -10.11 -11.32
N PHE A 136 5.87 -9.59 -11.68
CA PHE A 136 6.94 -10.33 -12.36
C PHE A 136 8.29 -9.85 -11.79
N SER A 137 8.69 -10.35 -10.62
CA SER A 137 9.99 -10.04 -10.03
C SER A 137 11.10 -10.73 -10.83
N ALA A 138 11.73 -10.02 -11.77
CA ALA A 138 12.99 -10.46 -12.38
C ALA A 138 14.14 -10.16 -11.41
N HIS A 139 14.60 -11.16 -10.66
CA HIS A 139 15.81 -11.02 -9.86
C HIS A 139 17.03 -11.06 -10.80
N ARG A 140 17.71 -9.93 -11.02
CA ARG A 140 19.05 -9.92 -11.60
C ARG A 140 20.04 -10.24 -10.46
N ARG A 141 20.75 -11.37 -10.55
CA ARG A 141 21.98 -11.54 -9.77
C ARG A 141 22.99 -10.48 -10.23
N ALA A 142 23.72 -9.92 -9.27
CA ALA A 142 24.95 -9.20 -9.52
C ALA A 142 25.94 -10.08 -10.29
#